data_AF-A0A095VQX7-F1
#
_entry.id   AF-A0A095VQX7-F1
#
_cell.length_a   1.000
_cell.length_b   1.000
_cell.length_c   1.000
_cell.angle_alpha   90.00
_cell.angle_beta   90.00
_cell.angle_gamma   90.00
#
_symmetry.space_group_name_H-M   'P 1'
#
loop_
_entity.id
_entity.type
_entity.pdbx_description
1 polymer ?
#
loop_
_entity_poly.entity_id
_entity_poly.type
_entity_poly.pdbx_seq_one_letter_code
_entity_poly.pdbx_strand_id
1 'polypeptide(L)'
;MLTLAALALALAGALGGQLAATLASLALAAFAAGIAGSCAASAGHVGVAGRRVLITDHRGVYQGGAANTFCRRGPFLLRGDVAVNLGSARLPGFPRALESALARAGVDTADPPEPTTVAAVLLRGRHPLALGAAGAFLIALLALAAALS
;
A
#
# COMPACT_ATOMS: atom_id res chain seq x y z
N MET A 1 -11.75 -1.33 3.73
CA MET A 1 -11.92 -0.93 2.32
C MET A 1 -11.90 -2.13 1.38
N LEU A 2 -10.88 -2.99 1.41
CA LEU A 2 -10.79 -4.18 0.54
C LEU A 2 -11.95 -5.18 0.68
N THR A 3 -12.43 -5.43 1.90
CA THR A 3 -13.58 -6.31 2.17
C THR A 3 -14.90 -5.74 1.63
N LEU A 4 -15.11 -4.43 1.75
CA LEU A 4 -16.27 -3.72 1.19
C LEU A 4 -16.24 -3.69 -0.34
N ALA A 5 -15.08 -3.46 -0.95
CA ALA A 5 -14.92 -3.50 -2.41
C ALA A 5 -15.18 -4.91 -2.95
N ALA A 6 -14.66 -5.95 -2.29
CA ALA A 6 -14.89 -7.35 -2.67
C ALA A 6 -16.36 -7.76 -2.52
N LEU A 7 -17.03 -7.31 -1.44
CA LEU A 7 -18.46 -7.56 -1.24
C LEU A 7 -19.31 -6.85 -2.30
N ALA A 8 -19.01 -5.58 -2.60
CA ALA A 8 -19.68 -4.83 -3.67
C ALA A 8 -19.46 -5.48 -5.04
N LEU A 9 -18.26 -6.01 -5.31
CA LEU A 9 -17.96 -6.76 -6.53
C LEU A 9 -18.78 -8.05 -6.65
N ALA A 10 -18.85 -8.81 -5.55
CA ALA A 10 -19.60 -10.06 -5.49
C ALA A 10 -21.11 -9.83 -5.64
N LEU A 11 -21.63 -8.76 -5.02
CA LEU A 11 -23.03 -8.36 -5.14
C LEU A 11 -23.35 -7.86 -6.56
N ALA A 12 -22.51 -7.01 -7.15
CA ALA A 12 -22.71 -6.51 -8.50
C ALA A 12 -22.66 -7.64 -9.55
N GLY A 13 -21.79 -8.64 -9.36
CA GLY A 13 -21.74 -9.83 -10.21
C GLY A 13 -22.92 -10.79 -10.01
N ALA A 14 -23.47 -10.87 -8.79
CA ALA A 14 -24.62 -11.72 -8.48
C ALA A 14 -25.96 -11.12 -8.90
N LEU A 15 -26.08 -9.79 -8.91
CA LEU A 15 -27.34 -9.06 -9.12
C LEU A 15 -27.43 -8.34 -10.47
N GLY A 16 -26.31 -8.11 -11.16
CA GLY A 16 -26.24 -7.15 -12.26
C GLY A 16 -26.17 -7.76 -13.67
N GLY A 17 -26.60 -6.98 -14.66
CA GLY A 17 -26.44 -7.27 -16.08
C GLY A 17 -25.01 -7.05 -16.60
N GLN A 18 -24.83 -7.12 -17.93
CA GLN A 18 -23.52 -7.07 -18.61
C GLN A 18 -22.66 -5.83 -18.22
N LEU A 19 -23.30 -4.70 -17.90
CA LEU A 19 -22.63 -3.48 -17.42
C LEU A 19 -22.02 -3.65 -16.01
N ALA A 20 -22.73 -4.25 -15.06
CA ALA A 20 -22.21 -4.46 -13.72
C ALA A 20 -21.00 -5.42 -13.71
N ALA A 21 -21.05 -6.46 -14.55
CA ALA A 21 -19.94 -7.40 -14.72
C ALA A 21 -18.68 -6.73 -15.33
N THR A 22 -18.87 -5.82 -16.30
CA THR A 22 -17.74 -5.07 -16.90
C THR A 22 -17.12 -4.07 -15.93
N LEU A 23 -17.93 -3.40 -15.10
CA LEU A 23 -17.42 -2.52 -14.05
C LEU A 23 -16.69 -3.34 -12.96
N ALA A 24 -17.22 -4.50 -12.58
CA ALA A 24 -16.57 -5.40 -11.64
C ALA A 24 -15.18 -5.86 -12.12
N SER A 25 -15.04 -6.25 -13.39
CA SER A 25 -13.74 -6.64 -13.96
C SER A 25 -12.77 -5.45 -14.04
N LEU A 26 -13.27 -4.25 -14.34
CA LEU A 26 -12.46 -3.03 -14.36
C LEU A 26 -11.95 -2.66 -12.95
N ALA A 27 -12.78 -2.81 -11.92
CA ALA A 27 -12.36 -2.62 -10.52
C ALA A 27 -11.23 -3.59 -10.13
N LEU A 28 -11.34 -4.87 -10.53
CA LEU A 28 -10.27 -5.84 -10.31
C LEU A 28 -8.99 -5.47 -11.05
N ALA A 29 -9.10 -5.02 -12.30
CA ALA A 29 -7.97 -4.55 -13.10
C ALA A 29 -7.29 -3.32 -12.46
N ALA A 30 -8.06 -2.37 -11.93
CA ALA A 30 -7.53 -1.20 -11.24
C ALA A 30 -6.74 -1.59 -9.97
N PHE A 31 -7.24 -2.55 -9.20
CA PHE A 31 -6.54 -3.05 -8.03
C PHE A 31 -5.25 -3.79 -8.41
N ALA A 32 -5.31 -4.67 -9.42
CA ALA A 32 -4.16 -5.39 -9.94
C ALA A 32 -3.08 -4.44 -10.47
N ALA A 33 -3.47 -3.38 -11.19
CA ALA A 33 -2.56 -2.33 -11.66
C ALA A 33 -1.91 -1.58 -10.49
N GLY A 34 -2.63 -1.34 -9.40
CA GLY A 34 -2.07 -0.76 -8.18
C GLY A 34 -1.01 -1.63 -7.52
N ILE A 35 -1.24 -2.96 -7.46
CA ILE A 35 -0.25 -3.92 -6.97
C ILE A 35 0.97 -3.94 -7.89
N ALA A 36 0.77 -4.10 -9.20
CA ALA A 36 1.86 -4.13 -10.18
C ALA A 36 2.69 -2.84 -10.12
N GLY A 37 2.02 -1.68 -10.05
CA GLY A 37 2.66 -0.39 -9.86
C GLY A 37 3.41 -0.28 -8.52
N SER A 38 2.91 -0.91 -7.46
CA SER A 38 3.61 -0.95 -6.16
C SER A 38 4.88 -1.80 -6.18
N CYS A 39 4.96 -2.77 -7.07
CA CYS A 39 6.14 -3.61 -7.29
C CYS A 39 7.12 -2.96 -8.27
N ALA A 40 6.60 -2.22 -9.26
CA ALA A 40 7.39 -1.56 -10.29
C ALA A 40 7.88 -0.16 -9.91
N ALA A 41 7.17 0.52 -8.99
CA ALA A 41 7.65 1.77 -8.43
C ALA A 41 9.03 1.53 -7.82
N SER A 42 9.95 2.47 -8.07
CA SER A 42 11.23 2.48 -7.36
C SER A 42 10.92 2.31 -5.88
N ALA A 43 11.47 1.26 -5.26
CA ALA A 43 11.24 0.94 -3.85
C ALA A 43 11.70 2.08 -2.93
N GLY A 44 12.30 3.14 -3.50
CA GLY A 44 12.93 4.21 -2.76
C GLY A 44 14.33 3.80 -2.36
N HIS A 45 14.84 4.46 -1.33
CA HIS A 45 16.15 4.13 -0.77
C HIS A 45 16.03 4.01 0.74
N VAL A 46 16.70 3.02 1.31
CA VAL A 46 16.79 2.82 2.75
C VAL A 46 18.27 2.75 3.13
N GLY A 47 18.71 3.71 3.94
CA GLY A 47 20.03 3.75 4.54
C GLY A 47 19.95 3.46 6.03
N VAL A 48 20.87 2.65 6.53
CA VAL A 48 21.01 2.35 7.96
C VAL A 48 22.44 2.68 8.38
N ALA A 49 22.59 3.55 9.39
CA ALA A 49 23.88 3.95 9.96
C ALA A 49 23.81 3.90 11.49
N GLY A 50 24.29 2.81 12.08
CA GLY A 50 24.14 2.55 13.52
C GLY A 50 22.66 2.49 13.92
N ARG A 51 22.24 3.40 14.82
CA ARG A 51 20.84 3.55 15.26
C ARG A 51 20.06 4.61 14.48
N ARG A 52 20.59 5.07 13.33
CA ARG A 52 19.91 6.02 12.46
C ARG A 52 19.45 5.33 11.18
N VAL A 53 18.26 5.69 10.75
CA VAL A 53 17.66 5.22 9.50
C VAL A 53 17.31 6.44 8.65
N LEU A 54 17.51 6.31 7.35
CA LEU A 54 17.08 7.26 6.33
C LEU A 54 16.24 6.48 5.32
N ILE A 55 15.03 6.96 5.05
CA ILE A 55 14.16 6.39 4.00
C ILE A 55 13.85 7.47 2.97
N THR A 56 13.63 7.04 1.74
CA THR A 56 13.17 7.88 0.62
C THR A 56 12.01 7.19 -0.05
N ASP A 57 10.89 7.88 -0.31
CA ASP A 57 9.81 7.28 -1.10
C ASP A 57 10.08 7.35 -2.62
N HIS A 58 9.16 6.78 -3.39
CA HIS A 58 9.15 6.83 -4.85
C HIS A 58 9.05 8.25 -5.45
N ARG A 59 8.75 9.28 -4.62
CA ARG A 59 8.69 10.69 -5.03
C ARG A 59 10.02 11.42 -4.79
N GLY A 60 11.00 10.76 -4.18
CA GLY A 60 12.28 11.37 -3.81
C GLY A 60 12.20 12.21 -2.52
N VAL A 61 11.19 12.00 -1.67
CA VAL A 61 11.08 12.70 -0.38
C VAL A 61 11.83 11.89 0.69
N TYR A 62 12.77 12.56 1.38
CA TYR A 62 13.66 11.94 2.37
C TYR A 62 13.16 12.17 3.80
N GLN A 63 13.24 11.13 4.63
CA GLN A 63 12.98 11.19 6.08
C GLN A 63 14.07 10.44 6.84
N GLY A 64 14.77 11.12 7.74
CA GLY A 64 15.94 10.58 8.46
C GLY A 64 15.91 10.85 9.96
N GLY A 65 16.49 9.94 10.77
CA GLY A 65 16.60 10.10 12.22
C GLY A 65 16.71 8.76 12.97
N ALA A 66 16.34 8.72 14.25
CA ALA A 66 16.55 7.54 15.08
C ALA A 66 15.65 6.36 14.66
N ALA A 67 16.20 5.15 14.62
CA ALA A 67 15.53 3.95 14.13
C ALA A 67 14.22 3.63 14.86
N ASN A 68 14.13 3.93 16.16
CA ASN A 68 12.93 3.75 16.97
C ASN A 68 11.81 4.76 16.66
N THR A 69 12.05 5.75 15.81
CA THR A 69 11.01 6.68 15.32
C THR A 69 10.37 6.22 14.01
N PHE A 70 10.84 5.10 13.47
CA PHE A 70 10.26 4.46 12.30
C PHE A 70 9.35 3.33 12.73
N CYS A 71 8.15 3.28 12.16
CA CYS A 71 7.19 2.23 12.45
C CYS A 71 6.99 1.36 11.22
N ARG A 72 6.77 0.06 11.43
CA ARG A 72 6.48 -0.88 10.36
C ARG A 72 5.05 -1.40 10.48
N ARG A 73 4.41 -1.58 9.33
CA ARG A 73 3.14 -2.29 9.23
C ARG A 73 3.08 -3.07 7.93
N GLY A 74 3.05 -4.40 8.05
CA GLY A 74 3.09 -5.29 6.91
C GLY A 74 4.34 -5.01 6.06
N PRO A 75 4.20 -4.79 4.74
CA PRO A 75 5.34 -4.52 3.87
C PRO A 75 5.84 -3.07 3.95
N PHE A 76 5.21 -2.19 4.73
CA PHE A 76 5.54 -0.76 4.73
C PHE A 76 6.36 -0.34 5.95
N LEU A 77 7.44 0.40 5.68
CA LEU A 77 8.20 1.16 6.67
C LEU A 77 7.81 2.64 6.56
N LEU A 78 7.47 3.25 7.69
CA LEU A 78 6.79 4.55 7.73
C LEU A 78 7.53 5.52 8.65
N ARG A 79 7.57 6.78 8.23
CA ARG A 79 7.88 7.91 9.11
C ARG A 79 7.29 9.21 8.55
N GLY A 80 6.48 9.88 9.37
CA GLY A 80 5.73 11.06 8.93
C GLY A 80 4.86 10.71 7.71
N ASP A 81 4.95 11.50 6.65
CA ASP A 81 4.23 11.26 5.39
C ASP A 81 5.04 10.43 4.35
N VAL A 82 6.17 9.82 4.76
CA VAL A 82 6.98 8.96 3.87
C VAL A 82 6.71 7.49 4.20
N ALA A 83 6.35 6.73 3.17
CA ALA A 83 6.17 5.30 3.22
C ALA A 83 7.05 4.61 2.17
N VAL A 84 7.77 3.59 2.60
CA VAL A 84 8.60 2.74 1.74
C VAL A 84 8.06 1.32 1.78
N ASN A 85 7.82 0.75 0.60
CA ASN A 85 7.45 -0.65 0.44
C ASN A 85 8.73 -1.51 0.52
N LEU A 86 8.94 -2.16 1.67
CA LEU A 86 10.01 -3.14 1.87
C LEU A 86 9.76 -4.46 1.14
N GLY A 87 8.54 -4.67 0.65
CA GLY A 87 8.07 -5.91 0.06
C GLY A 87 7.63 -6.94 1.10
N SER A 88 7.39 -8.16 0.64
CA SER A 88 6.97 -9.28 1.46
C SER A 88 8.00 -10.39 1.43
N ALA A 89 7.88 -11.39 2.32
CA ALA A 89 8.77 -12.55 2.33
C ALA A 89 8.84 -13.28 0.97
N ARG A 90 7.75 -13.25 0.18
CA ARG A 90 7.69 -13.87 -1.16
C ARG A 90 8.13 -12.94 -2.29
N LEU A 91 8.09 -11.63 -2.07
CA LEU A 91 8.41 -10.61 -3.08
C LEU A 91 9.16 -9.46 -2.39
N PRO A 92 10.45 -9.64 -2.06
CA PRO A 92 11.21 -8.66 -1.31
C PRO A 92 11.56 -7.45 -2.19
N GLY A 93 11.33 -6.24 -1.67
CA GLY A 93 11.73 -4.99 -2.34
C GLY A 93 13.19 -4.62 -2.11
N PHE A 94 13.82 -5.19 -1.08
CA PHE A 94 15.20 -4.94 -0.69
C PHE A 94 15.94 -6.25 -0.35
N PRO A 95 17.29 -6.25 -0.37
CA PRO A 95 18.07 -7.40 0.09
C PRO A 95 17.73 -7.79 1.53
N ARG A 96 17.67 -9.10 1.82
CA ARG A 96 17.38 -9.61 3.17
C ARG A 96 18.33 -9.08 4.26
N ALA A 97 19.55 -8.71 3.89
CA ALA A 97 20.51 -8.08 4.80
C ALA A 97 19.96 -6.77 5.40
N LEU A 98 19.14 -6.02 4.65
CA LEU A 98 18.51 -4.79 5.11
C LEU A 98 17.53 -5.05 6.26
N GLU A 99 16.71 -6.10 6.18
CA GLU A 99 15.80 -6.44 7.28
C GLU A 99 16.58 -6.70 8.57
N SER A 100 17.69 -7.44 8.49
CA SER A 100 18.56 -7.67 9.65
C SER A 100 19.18 -6.37 10.18
N ALA A 101 19.51 -5.43 9.30
CA ALA A 101 20.08 -4.15 9.67
C ALA A 101 19.06 -3.23 10.35
N LEU A 102 17.82 -3.19 9.85
CA LEU A 102 16.71 -2.45 10.45
C LEU A 102 16.36 -2.99 11.84
N ALA A 103 16.28 -4.31 11.98
CA ALA A 103 16.04 -4.96 13.28
C ALA A 103 17.16 -4.63 14.28
N ARG A 104 18.45 -4.75 13.87
CA ARG A 104 19.59 -4.37 14.72
C ARG A 104 19.61 -2.88 15.09
N ALA A 105 19.18 -2.01 14.18
CA ALA A 105 19.10 -0.57 14.44
C ALA A 105 18.01 -0.23 15.46
N GLY A 106 17.02 -1.10 15.66
CA GLY A 106 15.89 -0.91 16.57
C GLY A 106 14.63 -0.39 15.91
N VAL A 107 14.48 -0.57 14.59
CA VAL A 107 13.19 -0.44 13.90
C VAL A 107 12.24 -1.52 14.45
N ASP A 108 10.94 -1.24 14.54
CA ASP A 108 9.89 -2.10 15.13
C ASP A 108 9.82 -2.08 16.67
N THR A 109 10.55 -1.18 17.33
CA THR A 109 10.38 -0.93 18.78
C THR A 109 9.24 0.04 19.10
N ALA A 110 8.74 0.75 18.09
CA ALA A 110 7.55 1.60 18.20
C ALA A 110 6.28 0.80 17.91
N ASP A 111 5.17 1.20 18.52
CA ASP A 111 3.88 0.59 18.25
C ASP A 111 3.53 0.66 16.75
N PRO A 112 2.97 -0.42 16.18
CA PRO A 112 2.59 -0.43 14.78
C PRO A 112 1.47 0.60 14.54
N PRO A 113 1.58 1.43 13.50
CA PRO A 113 0.61 2.48 13.24
C PRO A 113 -0.74 1.87 12.87
N GLU A 114 -1.83 2.55 13.21
CA GLU A 114 -3.18 2.14 12.79
C GLU A 114 -3.26 1.94 11.26
N PRO A 115 -4.05 0.97 10.76
CA PRO A 115 -4.14 0.74 9.32
C PRO A 115 -4.70 1.96 8.56
N THR A 116 -5.51 2.80 9.22
CA THR A 116 -5.99 4.08 8.69
C THR A 116 -4.85 5.09 8.49
N THR A 117 -3.88 5.13 9.39
CA THR A 117 -2.67 5.96 9.26
C THR A 117 -1.85 5.53 8.05
N VAL A 118 -1.64 4.23 7.88
CA VAL A 118 -0.93 3.70 6.70
C VAL A 118 -1.67 4.08 5.41
N ALA A 119 -2.99 3.88 5.36
CA ALA A 119 -3.79 4.25 4.20
C ALA A 119 -3.71 5.75 3.89
N ALA A 120 -3.76 6.62 4.92
CA ALA A 120 -3.65 8.07 4.76
C ALA A 120 -2.28 8.48 4.20
N VAL A 121 -1.19 7.92 4.72
CA VAL A 121 0.17 8.20 4.23
C VAL A 121 0.32 7.76 2.77
N LEU A 122 -0.15 6.55 2.44
CA LEU A 122 -0.08 6.05 1.07
C LEU A 122 -0.92 6.88 0.08
N LEU A 123 -2.11 7.35 0.50
CA LEU A 123 -2.96 8.23 -0.31
C LEU A 123 -2.32 9.61 -0.51
N ARG A 124 -1.79 10.23 0.56
CA ARG A 124 -1.07 11.52 0.47
C ARG A 124 0.15 11.42 -0.43
N GLY A 125 0.88 10.31 -0.31
CA GLY A 125 2.02 9.99 -1.15
C GLY A 125 1.64 9.54 -2.57
N ARG A 126 0.35 9.47 -2.93
CA ARG A 126 -0.14 8.96 -4.23
C ARG A 126 0.48 7.61 -4.61
N HIS A 127 0.71 6.77 -3.60
CA HIS A 127 1.34 5.48 -3.80
C HIS A 127 0.48 4.61 -4.72
N PRO A 128 1.06 3.88 -5.70
CA PRO A 128 0.29 3.13 -6.71
C PRO A 128 -0.73 2.17 -6.10
N LEU A 129 -0.37 1.50 -4.99
CA LEU A 129 -1.29 0.62 -4.27
C LEU A 129 -2.51 1.34 -3.72
N ALA A 130 -2.34 2.54 -3.17
CA ALA A 130 -3.45 3.34 -2.65
C ALA A 130 -4.34 3.89 -3.77
N LEU A 131 -3.73 4.31 -4.89
CA LEU A 131 -4.47 4.76 -6.08
C LEU A 131 -5.28 3.61 -6.69
N GLY A 132 -4.69 2.43 -6.85
CA GLY A 132 -5.39 1.26 -7.38
C GLY A 132 -6.52 0.79 -6.45
N ALA A 133 -6.29 0.79 -5.13
CA ALA A 133 -7.33 0.45 -4.16
C ALA A 133 -8.49 1.47 -4.15
N ALA A 134 -8.18 2.77 -4.24
CA ALA A 134 -9.20 3.82 -4.30
C ALA A 134 -10.00 3.74 -5.61
N GLY A 135 -9.32 3.55 -6.75
CA GLY A 135 -9.97 3.37 -8.05
C GLY A 135 -10.88 2.16 -8.08
N ALA A 136 -10.39 1.01 -7.61
CA ALA A 136 -11.19 -0.22 -7.49
C ALA A 136 -12.42 -0.03 -6.61
N PHE A 137 -12.29 0.68 -5.49
CA PHE A 137 -13.41 0.97 -4.60
C PHE A 137 -14.47 1.85 -5.28
N LEU A 138 -14.07 2.93 -5.95
CA LEU A 138 -15.00 3.82 -6.67
C LEU A 138 -15.74 3.07 -7.79
N ILE A 139 -15.02 2.27 -8.56
CA ILE A 139 -15.61 1.48 -9.65
C ILE A 139 -16.56 0.41 -9.08
N ALA A 140 -16.22 -0.23 -7.97
CA ALA A 140 -17.11 -1.19 -7.31
C ALA A 140 -18.40 -0.54 -6.80
N LEU A 141 -18.35 0.71 -6.30
CA LEU A 141 -19.54 1.45 -5.93
C LEU A 141 -20.43 1.76 -7.14
N LEU A 142 -19.84 2.13 -8.27
CA LEU A 142 -20.57 2.33 -9.53
C LEU A 142 -21.21 1.03 -10.04
N ALA A 143 -20.48 -0.08 -9.96
CA ALA A 143 -20.99 -1.40 -10.34
C ALA A 143 -22.21 -1.79 -9.49
N LEU A 144 -22.14 -1.55 -8.18
CA LEU A 144 -23.25 -1.81 -7.27
C LEU A 144 -24.45 -0.91 -7.56
N ALA A 145 -24.23 0.39 -7.80
CA ALA A 145 -25.31 1.31 -8.17
C ALA A 145 -26.01 0.87 -9.47
N ALA A 146 -25.24 0.46 -10.49
CA ALA A 146 -25.77 -0.03 -11.76
C ALA A 146 -26.49 -1.38 -11.66
N ALA A 147 -26.17 -2.20 -10.66
CA ALA A 147 -26.86 -3.46 -10.41
C ALA A 147 -28.20 -3.27 -9.68
N LEU A 148 -28.39 -2.13 -9.01
CA LEU A 148 -29.59 -1.79 -8.26
C LEU A 148 -30.58 -0.92 -9.05
N SER A 149 -30.16 -0.38 -10.19
CA SER A 149 -30.96 0.42 -11.14
C SER A 149 -31.62 -0.46 -12.19
#